data_AF-A0A7S6MGI6-F1
#
_entry.id   AF-A0A7S6MGI6-F1
#
_cell.length_a   1.000
_cell.length_b   1.000
_cell.length_c   1.000
_cell.angle_alpha   90.00
_cell.angle_beta   90.00
_cell.angle_gamma   90.00
#
_symmetry.space_group_name_H-M   'P 1'
#
loop_
_entity.id
_entity.type
_entity.pdbx_description
1 polymer ?
#
loop_
_entity_poly.entity_id
_entity_poly.type
_entity_poly.pdbx_seq_one_letter_code
_entity_poly.pdbx_strand_id
1 'polypeptide(L)'
;MTRLIVNAIAEDTIAAPSNALESYIVVSVTDSNGVAVTGLNAGNFAVGSAIVGPGGSISHITSVSSGGSVTGVYILRIAPLAGQTWKSGVYIWSVRVTSGANTGQTLCSTLMD
;
A
#
# COMPACT_ATOMS: atom_id res chain seq x y z
N MET A 1 13.14 -9.41 18.23
CA MET A 1 11.97 -9.09 17.39
C MET A 1 11.62 -7.64 17.69
N THR A 2 11.76 -6.75 16.71
CA THR A 2 11.62 -5.31 16.94
C THR A 2 10.46 -4.76 16.11
N ARG A 3 9.71 -3.83 16.68
CA ARG A 3 8.56 -3.19 16.02
C ARG A 3 9.05 -2.28 14.90
N LEU A 4 8.48 -2.44 13.71
CA LEU A 4 8.58 -1.43 12.65
C LEU A 4 7.50 -0.37 12.87
N ILE A 5 7.87 0.89 12.67
CA ILE A 5 6.92 2.00 12.58
C ILE A 5 6.59 2.15 11.09
N VAL A 6 5.31 2.02 10.76
CA VAL A 6 4.81 2.05 9.38
C VAL A 6 3.76 3.16 9.28
N ASN A 7 3.97 4.08 8.36
CA ASN A 7 2.97 5.09 7.98
C ASN A 7 2.65 4.91 6.50
N ALA A 8 1.39 5.12 6.12
CA ALA A 8 0.97 4.97 4.73
C ALA A 8 -0.04 6.05 4.33
N ILE A 9 0.05 6.47 3.08
CA ILE A 9 -0.94 7.31 2.40
C ILE A 9 -1.33 6.57 1.13
N ALA A 10 -2.62 6.55 0.80
CA ALA A 10 -3.10 6.02 -0.47
C ALA A 10 -3.57 7.15 -1.36
N GLU A 11 -3.41 6.98 -2.67
CA GLU A 11 -3.80 7.94 -3.69
C GLU A 11 -4.28 7.22 -4.95
N ASP A 12 -5.32 7.75 -5.58
CA ASP A 12 -5.96 7.23 -6.78
C ASP A 12 -5.56 7.99 -8.05
N THR A 13 -4.45 8.73 -8.06
CA THR A 13 -3.95 9.61 -9.15
C THR A 13 -4.37 9.27 -10.59
N ILE A 14 -4.30 8.00 -11.01
CA ILE A 14 -4.79 7.53 -12.32
C ILE A 14 -5.89 6.45 -12.22
N ALA A 15 -6.08 5.88 -11.04
CA ALA A 15 -7.15 4.94 -10.76
C ALA A 15 -8.46 5.70 -10.68
N ALA A 16 -9.49 5.20 -11.34
CA ALA A 16 -10.80 5.84 -11.31
C ALA A 16 -11.87 4.78 -11.52
N PRO A 17 -13.13 5.04 -11.11
CA PRO A 17 -14.24 4.14 -11.35
C PRO A 17 -14.30 3.71 -12.82
N SER A 18 -14.54 2.42 -13.04
CA SER A 18 -14.61 1.79 -14.37
C SER A 18 -13.28 1.58 -15.11
N ASN A 19 -12.13 1.93 -14.53
CA ASN A 19 -10.83 1.52 -15.05
C ASN A 19 -10.14 0.47 -14.14
N ALA A 20 -9.04 -0.11 -14.62
CA ALA A 20 -8.20 -1.05 -13.86
C ALA A 20 -6.75 -0.55 -13.77
N LEU A 21 -6.56 0.78 -13.84
CA LEU A 21 -5.25 1.39 -13.70
C LEU A 21 -4.77 1.31 -12.26
N GLU A 22 -3.46 1.45 -12.06
CA GLU A 22 -2.84 1.31 -10.75
C GLU A 22 -3.24 2.48 -9.83
N SER A 23 -3.61 2.17 -8.59
CA SER A 23 -3.60 3.12 -7.47
C SER A 23 -2.29 2.95 -6.70
N TYR A 24 -1.94 3.95 -5.90
CA TYR A 24 -0.66 4.02 -5.20
C TYR A 24 -0.87 4.02 -3.69
N ILE A 25 -0.04 3.25 -2.98
CA ILE A 25 0.15 3.39 -1.54
C ILE A 25 1.60 3.78 -1.30
N VAL A 26 1.83 4.97 -0.76
CA VAL A 26 3.16 5.44 -0.35
C VAL A 26 3.36 5.07 1.11
N VAL A 27 4.38 4.26 1.39
CA VAL A 27 4.66 3.71 2.72
C VAL A 27 6.00 4.23 3.21
N SER A 28 6.03 4.79 4.42
CA SER A 28 7.25 5.09 5.16
C SER A 28 7.48 4.02 6.22
N VAL A 29 8.70 3.48 6.28
CA VAL A 29 9.10 2.41 7.21
C VAL A 29 10.36 2.83 7.95
N THR A 30 10.24 2.93 9.28
CA THR A 30 11.38 3.13 10.17
C THR A 30 11.44 2.04 11.23
N ASP A 31 12.62 1.84 11.82
CA ASP A 31 12.76 1.07 13.05
C ASP A 31 12.23 1.87 14.26
N SER A 32 12.35 1.29 15.45
CA SER A 32 11.92 1.91 16.71
C SER A 32 12.75 3.14 17.11
N ASN A 33 13.90 3.37 16.49
CA ASN A 33 14.75 4.55 16.72
C ASN A 33 14.53 5.64 15.66
N GLY A 34 13.58 5.43 14.73
CA GLY A 34 13.32 6.34 13.62
C GLY A 34 14.31 6.21 12.46
N VAL A 35 15.18 5.19 12.45
CA VAL A 35 16.10 4.95 11.33
C VAL A 35 15.33 4.31 10.19
N ALA A 36 15.51 4.85 8.97
CA ALA A 36 14.89 4.32 7.77
C ALA A 36 15.27 2.85 7.52
N VAL A 37 14.27 2.00 7.29
CA VAL A 37 14.48 0.61 6.92
C VAL A 37 14.61 0.52 5.41
N THR A 38 15.76 0.06 4.92
CA THR A 38 16.10 0.01 3.49
C THR A 38 16.09 -1.41 2.94
N GLY A 39 16.23 -1.55 1.61
CA GLY A 39 16.35 -2.86 0.94
C GLY A 39 15.06 -3.69 0.87
N LEU A 40 13.92 -3.14 1.30
CA LEU A 40 12.63 -3.84 1.16
C LEU A 40 12.20 -3.94 -0.30
N ASN A 41 11.60 -5.08 -0.65
CA ASN A 41 11.04 -5.40 -1.96
C ASN A 41 9.61 -5.93 -1.80
N ALA A 42 8.95 -6.32 -2.90
CA ALA A 42 7.57 -6.78 -2.89
C ALA A 42 7.28 -7.89 -1.85
N GLY A 43 8.22 -8.82 -1.61
CA GLY A 43 8.04 -9.89 -0.63
C GLY A 43 8.01 -9.42 0.84
N ASN A 44 8.39 -8.17 1.11
CA ASN A 44 8.33 -7.57 2.44
C ASN A 44 6.97 -6.93 2.76
N PHE A 45 6.11 -6.76 1.75
CA PHE A 45 4.83 -6.06 1.90
C PHE A 45 3.66 -7.00 1.68
N ALA A 46 2.62 -6.81 2.48
CA ALA A 46 1.30 -7.40 2.25
C ALA A 46 0.26 -6.29 2.35
N VAL A 47 -0.71 -6.29 1.43
CA VAL A 47 -1.84 -5.36 1.42
C VAL A 47 -3.14 -6.16 1.52
N GLY A 48 -4.00 -5.76 2.45
CA GLY A 48 -5.38 -6.23 2.55
C GLY A 48 -6.35 -5.11 2.21
N SER A 49 -7.45 -5.42 1.54
CA SER A 49 -8.54 -4.45 1.27
C SER A 49 -9.63 -4.61 2.33
N ALA A 50 -9.49 -3.89 3.45
CA ALA A 50 -10.39 -4.01 4.59
C ALA A 50 -11.79 -3.47 4.30
N ILE A 51 -11.88 -2.38 3.52
CA ILE A 51 -13.12 -1.83 2.96
C ILE A 51 -12.88 -1.57 1.48
N VAL A 52 -13.86 -1.95 0.65
CA VAL A 52 -13.91 -1.63 -0.77
C VAL A 52 -15.20 -0.87 -1.06
N GLY A 53 -15.16 0.02 -2.07
CA GLY A 53 -16.37 0.69 -2.55
C GLY A 53 -17.47 -0.33 -2.90
N PRO A 54 -18.77 0.04 -2.82
CA PRO A 54 -19.87 -0.87 -3.13
C PRO A 54 -19.71 -1.56 -4.50
N GLY A 55 -19.74 -2.90 -4.50
CA GLY A 55 -19.51 -3.71 -5.71
C GLY A 55 -18.06 -3.73 -6.20
N GLY A 56 -17.13 -3.19 -5.41
CA GLY A 56 -15.70 -3.12 -5.69
C GLY A 56 -14.96 -4.44 -5.46
N SER A 57 -13.74 -4.49 -6.01
CA SER A 57 -12.83 -5.63 -5.88
C SER A 57 -11.80 -5.41 -4.78
N ILE A 58 -11.29 -6.52 -4.21
CA ILE A 58 -10.05 -6.49 -3.46
C ILE A 58 -8.87 -6.11 -4.37
N SER A 59 -7.91 -5.38 -3.83
CA SER A 59 -6.70 -4.98 -4.54
C SER A 59 -5.54 -5.94 -4.23
N HIS A 60 -4.57 -6.02 -5.14
CA HIS A 60 -3.31 -6.74 -4.95
C HIS A 60 -2.13 -5.87 -5.35
N ILE A 61 -0.94 -6.15 -4.81
CA ILE A 61 0.30 -5.44 -5.17
C ILE A 61 0.74 -5.90 -6.56
N THR A 62 0.89 -4.96 -7.49
CA THR A 62 1.45 -5.20 -8.84
C THR A 62 2.95 -4.97 -8.87
N SER A 63 3.44 -3.97 -8.12
CA SER A 63 4.86 -3.67 -8.01
C SER A 63 5.19 -2.88 -6.75
N VAL A 64 6.47 -2.92 -6.35
CA VAL A 64 7.03 -2.10 -5.27
C VAL A 64 8.31 -1.44 -5.77
N SER A 65 8.44 -0.14 -5.54
CA SER A 65 9.66 0.62 -5.82
C SER A 65 10.05 1.49 -4.64
N SER A 66 11.32 1.90 -4.55
CA SER A 66 11.73 2.95 -3.62
C SER A 66 11.11 4.30 -4.00
N GLY A 67 10.68 5.07 -3.01
CA GLY A 67 10.09 6.38 -3.21
C GLY A 67 11.12 7.51 -3.13
N GLY A 68 11.37 8.19 -4.24
CA GLY A 68 12.16 9.42 -4.30
C GLY A 68 13.58 9.29 -3.72
N SER A 69 14.08 10.39 -3.15
CA SER A 69 15.43 10.49 -2.56
C SER A 69 15.48 10.16 -1.06
N VAL A 70 14.32 9.99 -0.40
CA VAL A 70 14.24 9.73 1.05
C VAL A 70 14.24 8.21 1.28
N THR A 71 15.22 7.73 2.05
CA THR A 71 15.34 6.31 2.37
C THR A 71 14.18 5.84 3.26
N GLY A 72 13.80 4.57 3.14
CA GLY A 72 12.69 3.99 3.89
C GLY A 72 11.30 4.38 3.40
N VAL A 73 11.20 5.07 2.26
CA VAL A 73 9.94 5.34 1.56
C VAL A 73 9.79 4.37 0.40
N TYR A 74 8.60 3.80 0.24
CA TYR A 74 8.26 2.80 -0.77
C TYR A 74 6.94 3.16 -1.44
N ILE A 75 6.85 2.93 -2.74
CA ILE A 75 5.62 3.08 -3.53
C ILE A 75 5.14 1.67 -3.85
N LEU A 76 4.00 1.29 -3.28
CA LEU A 76 3.28 0.08 -3.62
C LEU A 76 2.25 0.46 -4.68
N ARG A 77 2.34 -0.16 -5.85
CA ARG A 77 1.30 -0.06 -6.86
C ARG A 77 0.31 -1.18 -6.65
N ILE A 78 -0.97 -0.86 -6.67
CA ILE A 78 -2.06 -1.81 -6.47
C ILE A 78 -3.08 -1.72 -7.60
N ALA A 79 -3.69 -2.84 -7.94
CA ALA A 79 -4.75 -2.91 -8.94
C ALA A 79 -5.89 -3.81 -8.47
N PRO A 80 -7.11 -3.66 -9.02
CA PRO A 80 -8.19 -4.63 -8.85
C PRO A 80 -7.75 -6.01 -9.33
N LEU A 81 -8.46 -7.06 -8.92
CA LEU A 81 -8.24 -8.38 -9.51
C LEU A 81 -8.47 -8.37 -11.04
N ALA A 82 -7.79 -9.29 -11.73
CA ALA A 82 -7.91 -9.43 -13.18
C ALA A 82 -9.38 -9.50 -13.63
N GLY A 83 -9.73 -8.70 -14.62
CA GLY A 83 -11.10 -8.61 -15.15
C GLY A 83 -12.05 -7.72 -14.32
N GLN A 84 -11.59 -7.11 -13.23
CA GLN A 84 -12.37 -6.17 -12.43
C GLN A 84 -11.88 -4.73 -12.60
N THR A 85 -12.76 -3.79 -12.27
CA THR A 85 -12.47 -2.35 -12.31
C THR A 85 -12.75 -1.73 -10.94
N TRP A 86 -12.13 -0.59 -10.67
CA TRP A 86 -12.47 0.21 -9.50
C TRP A 86 -13.95 0.61 -9.54
N LYS A 87 -14.55 0.72 -8.36
CA LYS A 87 -15.89 1.29 -8.17
C LYS A 87 -15.76 2.58 -7.38
N SER A 88 -16.73 3.47 -7.55
CA SER A 88 -16.76 4.68 -6.74
C SER A 88 -16.97 4.32 -5.27
N GLY A 89 -16.31 5.06 -4.38
CA GLY A 89 -16.46 4.92 -2.94
C GLY A 89 -15.13 4.86 -2.20
N VAL A 90 -15.22 4.75 -0.88
CA VAL A 90 -14.04 4.70 -0.01
C VAL A 90 -13.41 3.31 -0.06
N TYR A 91 -12.10 3.29 -0.26
CA TYR A 91 -11.27 2.10 -0.07
C TYR A 91 -10.41 2.30 1.18
N ILE A 92 -10.37 1.30 2.04
CA ILE A 92 -9.47 1.25 3.21
C ILE A 92 -8.60 0.01 3.09
N TRP A 93 -7.30 0.21 3.10
CA TRP A 93 -6.31 -0.85 3.03
C TRP A 93 -5.57 -1.00 4.37
N SER A 94 -5.26 -2.25 4.70
CA SER A 94 -4.23 -2.58 5.68
C SER A 94 -2.93 -2.85 4.96
N VAL A 95 -1.84 -2.29 5.49
CA VAL A 95 -0.49 -2.52 4.98
C VAL A 95 0.32 -3.15 6.09
N ARG A 96 0.87 -4.34 5.84
CA ARG A 96 1.85 -4.99 6.72
C ARG A 96 3.22 -4.99 6.07
N VAL A 97 4.24 -4.69 6.87
CA VAL A 97 5.64 -4.78 6.49
C VAL A 97 6.33 -5.83 7.35
N THR A 98 7.15 -6.68 6.72
CA THR A 98 7.98 -7.68 7.41
C THR A 98 9.41 -7.60 6.88
N SER A 99 10.39 -7.44 7.78
CA SER A 99 11.82 -7.41 7.46
C SER A 99 12.58 -8.31 8.43
N GLY A 100 12.96 -9.51 7.96
CA GLY A 100 13.45 -10.57 8.84
C GLY A 100 12.43 -10.90 9.94
N ALA A 101 12.85 -10.80 11.20
CA ALA A 101 11.96 -10.98 12.34
C ALA A 101 11.11 -9.73 12.68
N ASN A 102 11.39 -8.58 12.09
CA ASN A 102 10.71 -7.32 12.43
C ASN A 102 9.41 -7.18 11.65
N THR A 103 8.37 -6.65 12.29
CA THR A 103 7.09 -6.41 11.63
C THR A 103 6.41 -5.15 12.15
N GLY A 104 5.57 -4.56 11.32
CA GLY A 104 4.69 -3.45 11.64
C GLY A 104 3.54 -3.40 10.66
N GLN A 105 2.47 -2.69 11.02
CA GLN A 105 1.32 -2.51 10.16
C GLN A 105 0.71 -1.14 10.35
N THR A 106 -0.04 -0.70 9.34
CA THR A 106 -0.82 0.55 9.37
C THR A 106 -2.05 0.43 8.48
N LEU A 107 -2.91 1.44 8.51
CA LEU A 107 -4.04 1.60 7.61
C LEU A 107 -3.85 2.85 6.75
N CYS A 108 -4.41 2.84 5.55
CA CYS A 108 -4.55 4.00 4.69
C CYS A 108 -5.85 3.90 3.89
N SER A 109 -6.32 5.02 3.35
CA SER A 109 -7.56 5.06 2.58
C SER A 109 -7.49 6.07 1.46
N THR A 110 -8.28 5.85 0.41
CA THR A 110 -8.59 6.85 -0.62
C THR A 110 -10.09 6.84 -0.88
N LEU A 111 -10.64 7.99 -1.21
CA LEU A 111 -11.90 8.04 -1.94
C LEU A 111 -11.57 7.76 -3.40
N MET A 112 -12.27 6.83 -4.03
CA MET A 112 -12.18 6.58 -5.47
C MET A 112 -13.34 7.33 -6.13
N ASP A 113 -13.06 8.41 -6.86
CA ASP A 113 -14.06 9.30 -7.47
C ASP A 113 -13.97 9.44 -9.00
#